data_AF-A0A202DK07-F1
#
_entry.id   AF-A0A202DK07-F1
#
_cell.length_a   1.000
_cell.length_b   1.000
_cell.length_c   1.000
_cell.angle_alpha   90.00
_cell.angle_beta   90.00
_cell.angle_gamma   90.00
#
_symmetry.space_group_name_H-M   'P 1'
#
loop_
_entity.id
_entity.type
_entity.pdbx_description
1 polymer ?
#
loop_
_entity_poly.entity_id
_entity_poly.type
_entity_poly.pdbx_seq_one_letter_code
_entity_poly.pdbx_strand_id
1 'polypeptide(L)'
;MVVAILATANVVSAEIEIPELREWVSTTGARLKARFVLEQGNNIILEREDGRRVKIAKIHLSLRDLAWLKQKGELTVHSVARDTPEKDHLADEKNSVPQPVAAGTPGGVGSLAAFSSGEWEGCYAVYQQPAYDAVVEPDATMKIYIKEHGKRIDAAPFTIKMACKPDGHANTSKIRKIVSFSKPGVPAMNPNDVILSGMLEDGVEFELKYNFDDGEITAWGRAIDPKKYDYPTKFRFQFKVPQAYDIPDDTPLEQQRELLAGNYFIQQDLDGRKTTCNYIKREKLKRYCRSLMITGPLYANRSITVNAKDVVNAPLYLYVNPIGAPWEGYSLTMTKEDAQSKKSKQVMVVEVE
;
A
#
# COMPACT_ATOMS: atom_id res chain seq x y z
N MET A 1 15.78 -66.85 18.69
CA MET A 1 15.85 -65.85 19.78
C MET A 1 16.19 -64.52 19.10
N VAL A 2 15.17 -63.70 18.82
CA VAL A 2 15.31 -62.41 18.11
C VAL A 2 14.85 -61.34 19.09
N VAL A 3 15.75 -60.46 19.48
CA VAL A 3 15.48 -59.35 20.41
C VAL A 3 15.05 -58.16 19.57
N ALA A 4 13.79 -57.74 19.70
CA ALA A 4 13.28 -56.52 19.12
C ALA A 4 13.55 -55.34 20.07
N ILE A 5 14.29 -54.34 19.62
CA ILE A 5 14.50 -53.08 20.32
C ILE A 5 13.38 -52.13 19.90
N LEU A 6 12.42 -51.89 20.79
CA LEU A 6 11.41 -50.86 20.65
C LEU A 6 11.99 -49.53 21.12
N ALA A 7 12.18 -48.59 20.18
CA ALA A 7 12.52 -47.21 20.48
C ALA A 7 11.26 -46.46 20.95
N THR A 8 11.23 -46.06 22.22
CA THR A 8 10.18 -45.18 22.77
C THR A 8 10.47 -43.73 22.36
N ALA A 9 9.65 -43.18 21.47
CA ALA A 9 9.64 -41.76 21.18
C ALA A 9 9.04 -41.00 22.37
N ASN A 10 9.86 -40.22 23.07
CA ASN A 10 9.38 -39.23 24.04
C ASN A 10 8.71 -38.09 23.27
N VAL A 11 7.38 -38.08 23.24
CA VAL A 11 6.61 -36.90 22.88
C VAL A 11 6.65 -35.96 24.08
N VAL A 12 7.47 -34.92 23.99
CA VAL A 12 7.43 -33.80 24.93
C VAL A 12 6.16 -33.02 24.60
N SER A 13 5.08 -33.27 25.36
CA SER A 13 3.91 -32.40 25.35
C SER A 13 4.34 -31.04 25.88
N ALA A 14 4.49 -30.07 24.96
CA ALA A 14 4.62 -28.67 25.34
C ALA A 14 3.30 -28.24 25.97
N GLU A 15 3.34 -27.99 27.27
CA GLU A 15 2.26 -27.38 28.03
C GLU A 15 2.02 -25.99 27.43
N ILE A 16 0.93 -25.82 26.68
CA ILE A 16 0.56 -24.52 26.10
C ILE A 16 0.12 -23.65 27.27
N GLU A 17 1.02 -22.79 27.76
CA GLU A 17 0.65 -21.73 28.71
C GLU A 17 -0.46 -20.89 28.08
N ILE A 18 -1.67 -21.02 28.61
CA ILE A 18 -2.80 -20.20 28.18
C ILE A 18 -2.58 -18.81 28.76
N PRO A 19 -2.40 -17.74 27.95
CA PRO A 19 -2.13 -16.41 28.46
C PRO A 19 -3.30 -15.92 29.32
N GLU A 20 -2.98 -15.39 30.49
CA GLU A 20 -3.98 -14.95 31.47
C GLU A 20 -4.79 -13.74 30.95
N LEU A 21 -6.07 -13.68 31.31
CA LEU A 21 -6.93 -12.52 31.02
C LEU A 21 -6.44 -11.30 31.80
N ARG A 22 -6.09 -10.24 31.08
CA ARG A 22 -5.68 -8.95 31.68
C ARG A 22 -6.51 -7.79 31.14
N GLU A 23 -6.47 -6.68 31.87
CA GLU A 23 -7.02 -5.41 31.43
C GLU A 23 -5.98 -4.68 30.57
N TRP A 24 -6.34 -4.43 29.31
CA TRP A 24 -5.62 -3.61 28.34
C TRP A 24 -6.22 -2.22 28.34
N VAL A 25 -5.36 -1.20 28.28
CA VAL A 25 -5.76 0.20 28.32
C VAL A 25 -5.32 0.86 27.03
N SER A 26 -6.22 1.59 26.38
CA SER A 26 -5.89 2.37 25.19
C SER A 26 -5.19 3.68 25.53
N THR A 27 -4.55 4.33 24.55
CA THR A 27 -4.02 5.70 24.70
C THR A 27 -5.11 6.74 24.97
N THR A 28 -6.38 6.43 24.70
CA THR A 28 -7.55 7.26 25.03
C THR A 28 -8.20 6.89 26.37
N GLY A 29 -7.64 5.93 27.11
CA GLY A 29 -8.13 5.49 28.43
C GLY A 29 -9.26 4.45 28.40
N ALA A 30 -9.64 3.95 27.21
CA ALA A 30 -10.60 2.86 27.09
C ALA A 30 -9.98 1.55 27.60
N ARG A 31 -10.79 0.73 28.29
CA ARG A 31 -10.32 -0.51 28.93
C ARG A 31 -10.94 -1.73 28.27
N LEU A 32 -10.15 -2.78 28.09
CA LEU A 32 -10.56 -4.04 27.49
C LEU A 32 -9.99 -5.20 28.29
N LYS A 33 -10.84 -6.10 28.78
CA LYS A 33 -10.39 -7.35 29.39
C LYS A 33 -10.24 -8.43 28.32
N ALA A 34 -9.01 -8.90 28.09
CA ALA A 34 -8.68 -9.87 27.06
C ALA A 34 -7.34 -10.57 27.33
N ARG A 35 -7.13 -11.73 26.72
CA ARG A 35 -5.84 -12.43 26.68
C ARG A 35 -5.08 -12.07 25.40
N PHE A 36 -3.76 -11.97 25.49
CA PHE A 36 -2.91 -11.87 24.30
C PHE A 36 -2.93 -13.19 23.55
N VAL A 37 -2.98 -13.14 22.21
CA VAL A 37 -2.93 -14.33 21.35
C VAL A 37 -1.63 -14.34 20.57
N LEU A 38 -1.40 -13.28 19.77
CA LEU A 38 -0.22 -13.16 18.94
C LEU A 38 0.00 -11.71 18.50
N GLU A 39 1.23 -11.46 18.07
CA GLU A 39 1.63 -10.26 17.37
C GLU A 39 1.55 -10.46 15.86
N GLN A 40 0.99 -9.49 15.14
CA GLN A 40 0.93 -9.46 13.68
C GLN A 40 1.30 -8.07 13.18
N GLY A 41 2.59 -7.87 12.89
CA GLY A 41 3.15 -6.56 12.48
C GLY A 41 2.99 -5.50 13.59
N ASN A 42 2.43 -4.34 13.25
CA ASN A 42 2.11 -3.29 14.23
C ASN A 42 0.82 -3.55 15.04
N ASN A 43 0.21 -4.72 14.92
CA ASN A 43 -1.01 -5.07 15.65
C ASN A 43 -0.78 -6.22 16.62
N ILE A 44 -1.58 -6.22 17.68
CA ILE A 44 -1.76 -7.39 18.54
C ILE A 44 -3.16 -7.95 18.32
N ILE A 45 -3.27 -9.28 18.37
CA ILE A 45 -4.54 -9.98 18.42
C ILE A 45 -4.82 -10.33 19.87
N LEU A 46 -5.93 -9.82 20.38
CA LEU A 46 -6.43 -10.10 21.71
C LEU A 46 -7.69 -10.94 21.62
N GLU A 47 -7.90 -11.85 22.55
CA GLU A 47 -9.13 -12.62 22.66
C GLU A 47 -9.87 -12.28 23.96
N ARG A 48 -11.13 -11.88 23.84
CA ARG A 48 -11.97 -11.46 24.96
C ARG A 48 -12.50 -12.68 25.72
N GLU A 49 -13.12 -12.44 26.88
CA GLU A 49 -13.76 -13.50 27.69
C GLU A 49 -14.85 -14.27 26.91
N ASP A 50 -15.51 -13.63 25.94
CA ASP A 50 -16.52 -14.25 25.08
C ASP A 50 -15.93 -15.06 23.90
N GLY A 51 -14.60 -15.21 23.86
CA GLY A 51 -13.88 -15.91 22.79
C GLY A 51 -13.72 -15.11 21.49
N ARG A 52 -14.22 -13.87 21.42
CA ARG A 52 -14.05 -13.03 20.22
C ARG A 52 -12.65 -12.43 20.17
N ARG A 53 -12.05 -12.48 18.98
CA ARG A 53 -10.76 -11.85 18.70
C ARG A 53 -10.92 -10.41 18.24
N VAL A 54 -10.06 -9.54 18.74
CA VAL A 54 -9.97 -8.13 18.36
C VAL A 54 -8.53 -7.79 18.00
N LYS A 55 -8.38 -7.06 16.89
CA LYS A 55 -7.08 -6.57 16.41
C LYS A 55 -6.89 -5.14 16.92
N ILE A 56 -5.79 -4.87 17.63
CA ILE A 56 -5.47 -3.55 18.17
C ILE A 56 -4.08 -3.15 17.72
N ALA A 57 -3.93 -1.95 17.14
CA ALA A 57 -2.62 -1.41 16.81
C ALA A 57 -1.83 -1.07 18.09
N LYS A 58 -0.54 -1.41 18.13
CA LYS A 58 0.34 -1.18 19.29
C LYS A 58 0.36 0.29 19.71
N ILE A 59 0.27 1.22 18.77
CA ILE A 59 0.22 2.67 19.03
C ILE A 59 -1.05 3.11 19.80
N HIS A 60 -2.10 2.28 19.80
CA HIS A 60 -3.32 2.54 20.54
C HIS A 60 -3.30 1.95 21.94
N LEU A 61 -2.25 1.23 22.33
CA LEU A 61 -2.09 0.69 23.68
C LEU A 61 -1.35 1.67 24.58
N SER A 62 -1.65 1.59 25.88
CA SER A 62 -0.92 2.34 26.89
C SER A 62 0.56 1.91 26.91
N LEU A 63 1.44 2.84 27.31
CA LEU A 63 2.87 2.55 27.49
C LEU A 63 3.09 1.37 28.46
N ARG A 64 2.22 1.23 29.47
CA ARG A 64 2.25 0.10 30.41
C ARG A 64 1.99 -1.24 29.72
N ASP A 65 1.03 -1.30 28.81
CA ASP A 65 0.70 -2.54 28.10
C ASP A 65 1.77 -2.91 27.07
N LEU A 66 2.35 -1.91 26.40
CA LEU A 66 3.50 -2.09 25.52
C LEU A 66 4.73 -2.59 26.27
N ALA A 67 5.02 -2.04 27.45
CA ALA A 67 6.12 -2.49 28.29
C ALA A 67 5.93 -3.96 28.74
N TRP A 68 4.70 -4.36 29.07
CA TRP A 68 4.39 -5.74 29.44
C TRP A 68 4.62 -6.72 28.29
N LEU A 69 4.18 -6.40 27.07
CA LEU A 69 4.41 -7.22 25.88
C LEU A 69 5.92 -7.40 25.61
N LYS A 70 6.70 -6.34 25.87
CA LYS A 70 8.17 -6.37 25.72
C LYS A 70 8.84 -7.25 26.78
N GLN A 71 8.35 -7.21 28.00
CA GLN A 71 8.86 -8.03 29.10
C GLN A 71 8.58 -9.52 28.91
N LYS A 72 7.45 -9.88 28.27
CA LYS A 72 7.08 -11.26 27.96
C LYS A 72 7.86 -11.88 26.78
N GLY A 73 8.73 -11.11 26.11
CA GLY A 73 9.43 -11.57 24.91
C GLY A 73 8.50 -11.71 23.69
N GLU A 74 7.30 -11.15 23.78
CA GLU A 74 6.24 -11.24 22.76
C GLU A 74 6.28 -10.07 21.75
N LEU A 75 7.21 -9.13 21.94
CA LEU A 75 7.56 -8.05 21.02
C LEU A 75 8.93 -8.30 20.39
N THR A 76 9.01 -8.39 19.06
CA THR A 76 10.30 -8.34 18.37
C THR A 76 10.79 -6.88 18.30
N VAL A 77 11.99 -6.65 18.83
CA VAL A 77 12.53 -5.31 19.12
C VAL A 77 13.13 -4.67 17.87
N HIS A 78 12.54 -3.58 17.39
CA HIS A 78 13.29 -2.45 16.83
C HIS A 78 13.05 -1.21 17.73
N SER A 79 14.17 -0.67 18.20
CA SER A 79 14.32 0.11 19.42
C SER A 79 13.63 1.47 19.41
N VAL A 80 12.77 1.69 20.40
CA VAL A 80 12.41 2.99 20.97
C VAL A 80 13.38 3.30 22.11
N ALA A 81 14.07 4.45 22.07
CA ALA A 81 14.59 5.13 23.27
C ALA A 81 15.01 6.58 22.98
N ARG A 82 14.38 7.54 23.67
CA ARG A 82 15.02 8.39 24.70
C ARG A 82 13.95 9.11 25.53
N ASP A 83 13.93 8.79 26.83
CA ASP A 83 13.35 9.53 27.97
C ASP A 83 14.15 10.84 28.20
N THR A 84 13.81 11.89 28.97
CA THR A 84 12.80 12.34 29.98
C THR A 84 13.07 13.88 30.19
N PRO A 85 12.44 14.69 31.11
CA PRO A 85 11.22 14.57 31.89
C PRO A 85 10.27 15.80 31.84
N GLU A 86 9.10 15.57 32.44
CA GLU A 86 7.92 16.39 32.70
C GLU A 86 8.15 17.59 33.66
N LYS A 87 7.51 18.73 33.38
CA LYS A 87 6.98 19.65 34.41
C LYS A 87 5.84 20.53 33.87
N ASP A 88 4.82 20.66 34.71
CA ASP A 88 3.51 21.30 34.55
C ASP A 88 3.51 22.72 33.94
N HIS A 89 2.51 23.03 33.11
CA HIS A 89 1.52 24.10 33.35
C HIS A 89 0.41 24.10 32.27
N LEU A 90 -0.82 24.34 32.72
CA LEU A 90 -2.06 24.47 31.95
C LEU A 90 -2.07 25.64 30.96
N ALA A 91 -2.82 25.42 29.86
CA ALA A 91 -3.74 26.33 29.15
C ALA A 91 -3.41 26.65 27.68
N ASP A 92 -4.35 26.21 26.83
CA ASP A 92 -4.80 26.71 25.54
C ASP A 92 -3.85 26.89 24.33
N GLU A 93 -4.49 26.66 23.17
CA GLU A 93 -4.08 26.90 21.78
C GLU A 93 -3.33 25.80 21.01
N LYS A 94 -4.02 25.38 19.92
CA LYS A 94 -3.48 24.97 18.62
C LYS A 94 -1.96 24.88 18.55
N ASN A 95 -1.42 23.67 18.54
CA ASN A 95 -0.17 23.42 17.84
C ASN A 95 -0.07 21.97 17.37
N SER A 96 -0.06 21.82 16.05
CA SER A 96 0.46 20.65 15.36
C SER A 96 1.92 20.51 15.79
N VAL A 97 2.30 19.38 16.38
CA VAL A 97 3.72 19.09 16.66
C VAL A 97 4.46 19.07 15.31
N PRO A 98 5.52 19.88 15.11
CA PRO A 98 6.28 19.87 13.86
C PRO A 98 7.03 18.55 13.73
N GLN A 99 6.75 17.81 12.67
CA GLN A 99 7.67 16.79 12.16
C GLN A 99 8.99 17.47 11.72
N PRO A 100 10.14 16.78 11.76
CA PRO A 100 11.41 17.36 11.37
C PRO A 100 11.33 17.84 9.91
N VAL A 101 11.41 19.16 9.74
CA VAL A 101 11.44 19.86 8.46
C VAL A 101 12.72 19.49 7.73
N ALA A 102 12.62 18.66 6.70
CA ALA A 102 13.68 18.54 5.72
C ALA A 102 13.73 19.82 4.88
N ALA A 103 14.93 20.35 4.61
CA ALA A 103 15.10 21.48 3.70
C ALA A 103 14.58 21.08 2.31
N GLY A 104 13.51 21.73 1.87
CA GLY A 104 12.85 21.43 0.59
C GLY A 104 13.08 22.53 -0.45
N THR A 105 13.17 22.13 -1.72
CA THR A 105 13.06 23.06 -2.85
C THR A 105 11.59 23.39 -3.07
N PRO A 106 11.20 24.67 -3.22
CA PRO A 106 9.83 25.05 -3.52
C PRO A 106 9.34 24.39 -4.82
N GLY A 107 8.09 23.95 -4.84
CA GLY A 107 7.44 23.44 -6.05
C GLY A 107 7.13 24.58 -7.03
N GLY A 108 7.17 24.28 -8.33
CA GLY A 108 6.67 25.15 -9.39
C GLY A 108 5.14 25.09 -9.56
N VAL A 109 4.63 25.73 -10.62
CA VAL A 109 3.21 25.64 -10.99
C VAL A 109 2.83 24.17 -11.22
N GLY A 110 1.80 23.70 -10.52
CA GLY A 110 1.34 22.30 -10.61
C GLY A 110 2.29 21.26 -10.03
N SER A 111 3.27 21.66 -9.22
CA SER A 111 4.27 20.76 -8.62
C SER A 111 4.34 20.95 -7.10
N LEU A 112 4.51 19.85 -6.37
CA LEU A 112 4.82 19.88 -4.94
C LEU A 112 6.27 20.33 -4.72
N ALA A 113 6.57 20.75 -3.49
CA ALA A 113 7.95 20.89 -3.04
C ALA A 113 8.65 19.52 -3.06
N ALA A 114 9.97 19.49 -2.96
CA ALA A 114 10.73 18.25 -2.92
C ALA A 114 11.93 18.34 -1.98
N PHE A 115 12.44 17.21 -1.50
CA PHE A 115 13.73 17.16 -0.83
C PHE A 115 14.80 17.79 -1.74
N SER A 116 15.59 18.69 -1.16
CA SER A 116 16.62 19.44 -1.90
C SER A 116 17.96 18.71 -2.03
N SER A 117 18.15 17.60 -1.31
CA SER A 117 19.40 16.82 -1.29
C SER A 117 19.19 15.43 -0.67
N GLY A 118 20.20 14.56 -0.81
CA GLY A 118 20.22 13.20 -0.26
C GLY A 118 19.70 12.14 -1.22
N GLU A 119 19.61 10.90 -0.77
CA GLU A 119 19.12 9.75 -1.57
C GLU A 119 17.73 10.00 -2.19
N TRP A 120 16.94 10.85 -1.54
CA TRP A 120 15.55 11.15 -1.86
C TRP A 120 15.35 12.51 -2.51
N GLU A 121 16.43 13.13 -2.99
CA GLU A 121 16.37 14.39 -3.73
C GLU A 121 15.30 14.32 -4.85
N GLY A 122 14.52 15.37 -4.99
CA GLY A 122 13.45 15.44 -5.99
C GLY A 122 12.16 14.73 -5.60
N CYS A 123 12.09 14.05 -4.45
CA CYS A 123 10.86 13.42 -3.95
C CYS A 123 10.06 14.37 -3.03
N TYR A 124 8.74 14.28 -3.04
CA TYR A 124 7.89 14.99 -2.08
C TYR A 124 7.78 14.20 -0.76
N ALA A 125 7.49 12.91 -0.84
CA ALA A 125 7.37 12.07 0.34
C ALA A 125 7.99 10.69 0.11
N VAL A 126 8.50 10.09 1.18
CA VAL A 126 9.12 8.76 1.13
C VAL A 126 8.64 7.95 2.32
N TYR A 127 8.18 6.73 2.09
CA TYR A 127 7.82 5.75 3.10
C TYR A 127 8.64 4.48 2.89
N GLN A 128 9.43 4.11 3.90
CA GLN A 128 10.40 3.03 3.82
C GLN A 128 9.94 1.83 4.66
N GLN A 129 9.95 0.65 4.06
CA GLN A 129 9.62 -0.63 4.68
C GLN A 129 10.72 -1.66 4.40
N PRO A 130 10.87 -2.77 5.12
CA PRO A 130 11.88 -3.77 4.79
C PRO A 130 11.77 -4.33 3.36
N ALA A 131 10.54 -4.51 2.86
CA ALA A 131 10.25 -5.12 1.56
C ALA A 131 10.15 -4.13 0.40
N TYR A 132 9.94 -2.84 0.65
CA TYR A 132 9.78 -1.83 -0.41
C TYR A 132 10.05 -0.41 0.10
N ASP A 133 10.23 0.53 -0.83
CA ASP A 133 10.09 1.96 -0.57
C ASP A 133 8.95 2.51 -1.43
N ALA A 134 8.04 3.28 -0.85
CA ALA A 134 7.02 4.03 -1.57
C ALA A 134 7.39 5.52 -1.59
N VAL A 135 7.33 6.14 -2.77
CA VAL A 135 7.78 7.51 -3.00
C VAL A 135 6.69 8.29 -3.69
N VAL A 136 6.32 9.45 -3.16
CA VAL A 136 5.44 10.40 -3.86
C VAL A 136 6.31 11.45 -4.53
N GLU A 137 6.16 11.57 -5.85
CA GLU A 137 6.86 12.55 -6.68
C GLU A 137 6.15 13.90 -6.67
N PRO A 138 6.81 14.97 -7.15
CA PRO A 138 6.23 16.31 -7.15
C PRO A 138 4.97 16.48 -7.98
N ASP A 139 4.72 15.60 -8.96
CA ASP A 139 3.48 15.57 -9.75
C ASP A 139 2.34 14.75 -9.09
N ALA A 140 2.51 14.39 -7.82
CA ALA A 140 1.64 13.53 -7.03
C ALA A 140 1.55 12.06 -7.50
N THR A 141 2.43 11.62 -8.41
CA THR A 141 2.56 10.21 -8.76
C THR A 141 3.25 9.45 -7.65
N MET A 142 2.74 8.27 -7.27
CA MET A 142 3.42 7.39 -6.33
C MET A 142 4.18 6.29 -7.06
N LYS A 143 5.44 6.08 -6.69
CA LYS A 143 6.31 4.99 -7.14
C LYS A 143 6.55 4.00 -6.01
N ILE A 144 6.61 2.70 -6.31
CA ILE A 144 6.90 1.63 -5.35
C ILE A 144 8.11 0.85 -5.85
N TYR A 145 9.20 0.92 -5.10
CA TYR A 145 10.45 0.22 -5.37
C TYR A 145 10.53 -1.03 -4.50
N ILE A 146 10.69 -2.20 -5.11
CA ILE A 146 10.82 -3.46 -4.37
C ILE A 146 12.23 -3.61 -3.81
N LYS A 147 12.35 -4.23 -2.63
CA LYS A 147 13.63 -4.50 -1.97
C LYS A 147 13.86 -5.97 -1.68
N GLU A 148 15.13 -6.35 -1.80
CA GLU A 148 15.69 -7.61 -1.38
C GLU A 148 16.86 -7.33 -0.42
N HIS A 149 16.86 -7.98 0.75
CA HIS A 149 17.87 -7.76 1.79
C HIS A 149 18.06 -6.27 2.17
N GLY A 150 16.97 -5.50 2.19
CA GLY A 150 16.96 -4.08 2.52
C GLY A 150 17.49 -3.15 1.42
N LYS A 151 17.85 -3.67 0.24
CA LYS A 151 18.30 -2.89 -0.92
C LYS A 151 17.29 -2.99 -2.06
N ARG A 152 17.15 -1.91 -2.83
CA ARG A 152 16.31 -1.92 -4.04
C ARG A 152 16.85 -2.93 -5.04
N ILE A 153 15.95 -3.72 -5.62
CA ILE A 153 16.30 -4.56 -6.76
C ILE A 153 16.44 -3.69 -8.01
N ASP A 154 17.19 -4.18 -8.99
CA ASP A 154 17.34 -3.53 -10.30
C ASP A 154 16.11 -3.79 -11.18
N ALA A 155 14.97 -3.25 -10.75
CA ALA A 155 13.72 -3.27 -11.48
C ALA A 155 13.09 -1.87 -11.44
N ALA A 156 12.44 -1.50 -12.54
CA ALA A 156 11.66 -0.27 -12.57
C ALA A 156 10.55 -0.31 -11.50
N PRO A 157 10.14 0.85 -10.95
CA PRO A 157 9.13 0.89 -9.91
C PRO A 157 7.72 0.68 -10.47
N PHE A 158 6.86 0.07 -9.65
CA PHE A 158 5.42 0.15 -9.87
C PHE A 158 4.95 1.59 -9.68
N THR A 159 3.88 1.99 -10.36
CA THR A 159 3.40 3.37 -10.29
C THR A 159 1.91 3.44 -10.01
N ILE A 160 1.47 4.26 -9.06
CA ILE A 160 0.06 4.63 -8.88
C ILE A 160 -0.11 6.09 -9.29
N LYS A 161 -0.92 6.31 -10.33
CA LYS A 161 -1.21 7.64 -10.86
C LYS A 161 -2.70 7.96 -10.80
N MET A 162 -3.03 9.15 -10.30
CA MET A 162 -4.36 9.74 -10.48
C MET A 162 -4.53 10.16 -11.94
N ALA A 163 -5.65 9.78 -12.55
CA ALA A 163 -6.01 10.19 -13.90
C ALA A 163 -7.46 10.67 -13.92
N CYS A 164 -7.63 11.97 -14.17
CA CYS A 164 -8.93 12.60 -14.40
C CYS A 164 -9.07 12.91 -15.89
N LYS A 165 -10.14 12.43 -16.52
CA LYS A 165 -10.40 12.65 -17.96
C LYS A 165 -11.80 13.22 -18.17
N PRO A 166 -12.00 14.18 -19.10
CA PRO A 166 -13.34 14.51 -19.58
C PRO A 166 -14.01 13.27 -20.19
N ASP A 167 -15.25 12.98 -19.82
CA ASP A 167 -16.06 11.98 -20.50
C ASP A 167 -16.80 12.57 -21.70
N GLY A 168 -16.93 11.81 -22.80
CA GLY A 168 -17.75 12.21 -23.95
C GLY A 168 -17.16 13.23 -24.91
N HIS A 169 -15.96 13.77 -24.66
CA HIS A 169 -15.29 14.68 -25.59
C HIS A 169 -14.46 13.93 -26.63
N ALA A 170 -14.88 13.95 -27.91
CA ALA A 170 -14.29 13.19 -29.02
C ALA A 170 -12.80 13.48 -29.28
N ASN A 171 -12.26 14.60 -28.74
CA ASN A 171 -10.92 15.08 -29.05
C ASN A 171 -9.99 15.28 -27.84
N THR A 172 -10.33 14.79 -26.65
CA THR A 172 -9.48 14.95 -25.45
C THR A 172 -9.42 13.65 -24.64
N SER A 173 -8.72 12.64 -25.18
CA SER A 173 -8.26 11.47 -24.40
C SER A 173 -7.19 11.82 -23.34
N LYS A 174 -6.79 13.11 -23.29
CA LYS A 174 -5.77 13.68 -22.41
C LYS A 174 -6.25 13.71 -20.97
N ILE A 175 -5.33 13.37 -20.07
CA ILE A 175 -5.52 13.47 -18.62
C ILE A 175 -5.39 14.95 -18.26
N ARG A 176 -6.30 15.47 -17.43
CA ARG A 176 -6.21 16.83 -16.88
C ARG A 176 -4.94 16.96 -16.05
N LYS A 177 -4.15 17.99 -16.34
CA LYS A 177 -2.96 18.28 -15.53
C LYS A 177 -3.34 18.94 -14.22
N ILE A 178 -2.55 18.70 -13.18
CA ILE A 178 -2.59 19.49 -11.95
C ILE A 178 -2.01 20.86 -12.26
N VAL A 179 -2.75 21.93 -11.93
CA VAL A 179 -2.31 23.32 -12.14
C VAL A 179 -1.90 23.98 -10.83
N SER A 180 -2.44 23.53 -9.69
CA SER A 180 -2.04 24.01 -8.37
C SER A 180 -2.36 23.00 -7.28
N PHE A 181 -1.60 23.09 -6.18
CA PHE A 181 -1.87 22.39 -4.93
C PHE A 181 -2.33 23.38 -3.86
N SER A 182 -3.35 22.99 -3.10
CA SER A 182 -3.89 23.76 -1.99
C SER A 182 -3.18 23.35 -0.69
N LYS A 183 -2.21 24.15 -0.25
CA LYS A 183 -1.46 23.95 1.02
C LYS A 183 -0.92 22.52 1.18
N PRO A 184 -0.09 22.01 0.24
CA PRO A 184 0.28 20.60 0.20
C PRO A 184 1.03 20.10 1.46
N GLY A 185 1.71 20.96 2.19
CA GLY A 185 2.65 20.59 3.26
C GLY A 185 4.09 20.76 2.83
N VAL A 186 5.02 20.20 3.60
CA VAL A 186 6.45 20.17 3.30
C VAL A 186 6.89 18.73 3.01
N PRO A 187 8.02 18.50 2.32
CA PRO A 187 8.51 17.16 2.07
C PRO A 187 8.70 16.35 3.36
N ALA A 188 8.36 15.06 3.34
CA ALA A 188 8.25 14.24 4.55
C ALA A 188 8.82 12.82 4.40
N MET A 189 9.52 12.37 5.44
CA MET A 189 10.01 10.99 5.57
C MET A 189 9.05 10.18 6.48
N ASN A 190 8.76 8.95 6.06
CA ASN A 190 7.87 7.99 6.68
C ASN A 190 6.53 8.57 7.17
N PRO A 191 5.79 9.31 6.31
CA PRO A 191 4.46 9.77 6.70
C PRO A 191 3.48 8.58 6.78
N ASN A 192 2.49 8.67 7.67
CA ASN A 192 1.38 7.70 7.69
C ASN A 192 0.42 7.92 6.52
N ASP A 193 0.27 9.17 6.09
CA ASP A 193 -0.54 9.55 4.94
C ASP A 193 0.04 10.75 4.20
N VAL A 194 -0.27 10.81 2.91
CA VAL A 194 -0.06 11.97 2.06
C VAL A 194 -1.43 12.40 1.55
N ILE A 195 -1.90 13.55 2.03
CA ILE A 195 -3.19 14.13 1.66
C ILE A 195 -2.93 15.38 0.83
N LEU A 196 -3.37 15.34 -0.42
CA LEU A 196 -3.19 16.41 -1.39
C LEU A 196 -4.56 16.87 -1.90
N SER A 197 -4.67 18.17 -2.12
CA SER A 197 -5.83 18.76 -2.79
C SER A 197 -5.36 19.90 -3.68
N GLY A 198 -6.20 20.33 -4.61
CA GLY A 198 -5.84 21.41 -5.52
C GLY A 198 -6.77 21.53 -6.71
N MET A 199 -6.26 22.17 -7.75
CA MET A 199 -6.98 22.37 -9.00
C MET A 199 -6.30 21.59 -10.13
N LEU A 200 -7.12 20.97 -10.96
CA LEU A 200 -6.77 20.49 -12.28
C LEU A 200 -7.09 21.56 -13.33
N GLU A 201 -6.65 21.33 -14.56
CA GLU A 201 -7.14 22.06 -15.74
C GLU A 201 -8.68 22.08 -15.77
N ASP A 202 -9.24 23.11 -16.41
CA ASP A 202 -10.68 23.38 -16.53
C ASP A 202 -11.41 23.66 -15.19
N GLY A 203 -10.67 23.97 -14.13
CA GLY A 203 -11.23 24.36 -12.84
C GLY A 203 -11.84 23.19 -12.06
N VAL A 204 -11.42 21.96 -12.37
CA VAL A 204 -11.85 20.76 -11.65
C VAL A 204 -11.03 20.64 -10.36
N GLU A 205 -11.69 20.64 -9.20
CA GLU A 205 -11.04 20.41 -7.92
C GLU A 205 -10.69 18.93 -7.77
N PHE A 206 -9.57 18.62 -7.10
CA PHE A 206 -9.23 17.24 -6.76
C PHE A 206 -8.85 17.08 -5.28
N GLU A 207 -9.07 15.88 -4.79
CA GLU A 207 -8.49 15.37 -3.55
C GLU A 207 -7.85 14.01 -3.81
N LEU A 208 -6.68 13.79 -3.23
CA LEU A 208 -5.89 12.59 -3.33
C LEU A 208 -5.35 12.24 -1.94
N LYS A 209 -5.49 10.98 -1.56
CA LYS A 209 -4.92 10.43 -0.34
C LYS A 209 -4.17 9.15 -0.66
N TYR A 210 -2.90 9.12 -0.29
CA TYR A 210 -2.15 7.90 -0.07
C TYR A 210 -2.09 7.63 1.42
N ASN A 211 -2.30 6.40 1.85
CA ASN A 211 -2.03 5.98 3.22
C ASN A 211 -1.14 4.75 3.20
N PHE A 212 -0.19 4.76 4.13
CA PHE A 212 0.85 3.77 4.26
C PHE A 212 0.66 3.02 5.57
N ASP A 213 0.62 1.69 5.49
CA ASP A 213 0.63 0.76 6.61
C ASP A 213 1.67 -0.34 6.33
N ASP A 214 2.02 -1.13 7.34
CA ASP A 214 2.99 -2.21 7.20
C ASP A 214 2.53 -3.21 6.14
N GLY A 215 3.22 -3.24 5.00
CA GLY A 215 2.88 -4.12 3.87
C GLY A 215 1.72 -3.67 3.00
N GLU A 216 0.98 -2.60 3.36
CA GLU A 216 -0.21 -2.14 2.63
C GLU A 216 -0.11 -0.65 2.26
N ILE A 217 -0.48 -0.32 1.03
CA ILE A 217 -0.65 1.04 0.56
C ILE A 217 -2.06 1.21 0.03
N THR A 218 -2.75 2.26 0.47
CA THR A 218 -4.09 2.59 -0.05
C THR A 218 -4.08 3.90 -0.83
N ALA A 219 -4.79 3.91 -1.95
CA ALA A 219 -4.99 5.09 -2.80
C ALA A 219 -6.49 5.41 -2.91
N TRP A 220 -6.85 6.61 -2.44
CA TRP A 220 -8.20 7.16 -2.52
C TRP A 220 -8.16 8.56 -3.14
N GLY A 221 -9.20 8.94 -3.84
CA GLY A 221 -9.33 10.31 -4.34
C GLY A 221 -10.67 10.58 -4.97
N ARG A 222 -10.88 11.83 -5.35
CA ARG A 222 -12.08 12.32 -6.03
C ARG A 222 -11.74 13.56 -6.85
N ALA A 223 -12.62 13.85 -7.82
CA ALA A 223 -12.61 15.09 -8.57
C ALA A 223 -13.99 15.73 -8.49
N ILE A 224 -14.07 17.06 -8.44
CA ILE A 224 -15.31 17.82 -8.34
C ILE A 224 -15.37 18.77 -9.53
N ASP A 225 -16.34 18.56 -10.41
CA ASP A 225 -16.54 19.40 -11.58
C ASP A 225 -17.24 20.73 -11.20
N PRO A 226 -16.97 21.83 -11.92
CA PRO A 226 -17.73 23.06 -11.76
C PRO A 226 -19.21 22.85 -12.12
N LYS A 227 -20.11 23.67 -11.55
CA LYS A 227 -21.58 23.50 -11.61
C LYS A 227 -22.20 23.40 -13.02
N LYS A 228 -21.50 23.80 -14.07
CA LYS A 228 -21.94 23.73 -15.47
C LYS A 228 -20.78 23.24 -16.32
N TYR A 229 -20.64 21.93 -16.42
CA TYR A 229 -19.54 21.32 -17.14
C TYR A 229 -20.07 20.25 -18.10
N ASP A 230 -19.85 20.46 -19.40
CA ASP A 230 -20.45 19.66 -20.47
C ASP A 230 -19.88 18.23 -20.54
N TYR A 231 -18.70 18.01 -19.95
CA TYR A 231 -17.95 16.77 -20.03
C TYR A 231 -17.54 16.30 -18.63
N PRO A 232 -18.40 15.55 -17.92
CA PRO A 232 -18.14 15.18 -16.54
C PRO A 232 -16.81 14.44 -16.41
N THR A 233 -16.11 14.66 -15.30
CA THR A 233 -14.81 14.03 -15.07
C THR A 233 -14.98 12.55 -14.74
N LYS A 234 -14.23 11.69 -15.45
CA LYS A 234 -13.97 10.30 -15.06
C LYS A 234 -12.70 10.25 -14.21
N PHE A 235 -12.87 9.95 -12.92
CA PHE A 235 -11.76 9.76 -11.99
C PHE A 235 -11.24 8.32 -12.02
N ARG A 236 -9.92 8.15 -12.08
CA ARG A 236 -9.26 6.85 -12.10
C ARG A 236 -7.98 6.84 -11.28
N PHE A 237 -7.67 5.67 -10.72
CA PHE A 237 -6.30 5.31 -10.36
C PHE A 237 -5.76 4.31 -11.37
N GLN A 238 -4.55 4.57 -11.85
CA GLN A 238 -3.81 3.66 -12.71
C GLN A 238 -2.62 3.10 -11.93
N PHE A 239 -2.69 1.81 -11.60
CA PHE A 239 -1.55 1.03 -11.15
C PHE A 239 -0.83 0.50 -12.38
N LYS A 240 0.39 0.97 -12.64
CA LYS A 240 1.23 0.50 -13.75
C LYS A 240 2.27 -0.46 -13.21
N VAL A 241 2.34 -1.62 -13.86
CA VAL A 241 3.44 -2.55 -13.74
C VAL A 241 4.41 -2.25 -14.88
N PRO A 242 5.69 -1.99 -14.58
CA PRO A 242 6.65 -1.70 -15.61
C PRO A 242 6.93 -2.92 -16.48
N GLN A 243 7.57 -2.69 -17.61
CA GLN A 243 8.22 -3.75 -18.35
C GLN A 243 9.24 -4.44 -17.44
N ALA A 244 9.11 -5.76 -17.36
CA ALA A 244 9.88 -6.63 -16.49
C ALA A 244 11.26 -6.95 -17.06
N TYR A 245 11.31 -7.18 -18.37
CA TYR A 245 12.51 -7.59 -19.11
C TYR A 245 12.55 -6.84 -20.43
N ASP A 246 13.74 -6.48 -20.89
CA ASP A 246 13.98 -6.11 -22.27
C ASP A 246 14.33 -7.38 -23.06
N ILE A 247 13.28 -8.09 -23.52
CA ILE A 247 13.45 -9.30 -24.33
C ILE A 247 13.40 -8.87 -25.80
N PRO A 248 14.49 -9.06 -26.57
CA PRO A 248 14.50 -8.76 -28.00
C PRO A 248 13.38 -9.52 -28.75
N ASP A 249 12.78 -8.86 -29.74
CA ASP A 249 11.66 -9.39 -30.54
C ASP A 249 11.99 -10.73 -31.24
N ASP A 250 13.27 -10.98 -31.52
CA ASP A 250 13.78 -12.20 -32.16
C ASP A 250 14.11 -13.34 -31.19
N THR A 251 13.93 -13.13 -29.87
CA THR A 251 14.20 -14.15 -28.85
C THR A 251 13.26 -15.35 -29.02
N PRO A 252 13.78 -16.59 -29.16
CA PRO A 252 12.95 -17.79 -29.31
C PRO A 252 12.01 -18.02 -28.12
N LEU A 253 10.80 -18.52 -28.38
CA LEU A 253 9.76 -18.71 -27.36
C LEU A 253 10.21 -19.56 -26.15
N GLU A 254 11.03 -20.59 -26.35
CA GLU A 254 11.52 -21.41 -25.24
C GLU A 254 12.48 -20.63 -24.34
N GLN A 255 13.34 -19.78 -24.91
CA GLN A 255 14.20 -18.90 -24.11
C GLN A 255 13.39 -17.86 -23.34
N GLN A 256 12.32 -17.32 -23.95
CA GLN A 256 11.37 -16.46 -23.22
C GLN A 256 10.72 -17.21 -22.04
N ARG A 257 10.41 -18.50 -22.21
CA ARG A 257 9.84 -19.35 -21.14
C ARG A 257 10.79 -19.56 -19.98
N GLU A 258 12.06 -19.76 -20.26
CA GLU A 258 13.08 -19.91 -19.23
C GLU A 258 13.28 -18.61 -18.44
N LEU A 259 13.36 -17.46 -19.12
CA LEU A 259 13.51 -16.15 -18.48
C LEU A 259 12.32 -15.78 -17.57
N LEU A 260 11.12 -16.19 -17.96
CA LEU A 260 9.89 -15.89 -17.23
C LEU A 260 9.46 -17.02 -16.30
N ALA A 261 10.23 -18.11 -16.22
CA ALA A 261 9.91 -19.25 -15.38
C ALA A 261 9.75 -18.82 -13.91
N GLY A 262 8.75 -19.37 -13.23
CA GLY A 262 8.46 -19.02 -11.84
C GLY A 262 7.62 -17.75 -11.65
N ASN A 263 7.37 -16.95 -12.70
CA ASN A 263 6.53 -15.76 -12.61
C ASN A 263 5.08 -16.05 -12.99
N TYR A 264 4.15 -15.68 -12.11
CA TYR A 264 2.72 -15.95 -12.28
C TYR A 264 1.84 -14.78 -11.84
N PHE A 265 0.66 -14.75 -12.45
CA PHE A 265 -0.49 -13.99 -11.98
C PHE A 265 -1.44 -14.91 -11.24
N ILE A 266 -2.03 -14.41 -10.17
CA ILE A 266 -3.26 -14.96 -9.60
C ILE A 266 -4.32 -13.87 -9.69
N GLN A 267 -5.24 -14.02 -10.64
CA GLN A 267 -6.35 -13.09 -10.82
C GLN A 267 -7.59 -13.62 -10.13
N GLN A 268 -8.24 -12.78 -9.31
CA GLN A 268 -9.57 -13.05 -8.81
C GLN A 268 -10.60 -12.24 -9.60
N ASP A 269 -11.52 -12.92 -10.28
CA ASP A 269 -12.58 -12.26 -11.05
C ASP A 269 -13.65 -11.63 -10.13
N LEU A 270 -14.63 -10.96 -10.75
CA LEU A 270 -15.71 -10.28 -10.01
C LEU A 270 -16.59 -11.26 -9.22
N ASP A 271 -16.72 -12.51 -9.69
CA ASP A 271 -17.45 -13.59 -9.04
C ASP A 271 -16.63 -14.28 -7.93
N GLY A 272 -15.37 -13.86 -7.74
CA GLY A 272 -14.47 -14.38 -6.72
C GLY A 272 -13.67 -15.61 -7.16
N ARG A 273 -13.78 -16.07 -8.41
CA ARG A 273 -13.02 -17.22 -8.93
C ARG A 273 -11.57 -16.82 -9.16
N LYS A 274 -10.64 -17.65 -8.69
CA LYS A 274 -9.20 -17.45 -8.87
C LYS A 274 -8.70 -18.18 -10.11
N THR A 275 -7.91 -17.51 -10.93
CA THR A 275 -7.24 -18.07 -12.11
C THR A 275 -5.75 -17.79 -12.00
N THR A 276 -4.95 -18.85 -12.09
CA THR A 276 -3.49 -18.73 -12.17
C THR A 276 -3.07 -18.70 -13.64
N CYS A 277 -2.28 -17.69 -14.01
CA CYS A 277 -1.75 -17.51 -15.35
C CYS A 277 -0.24 -17.38 -15.28
N ASN A 278 0.49 -18.12 -16.12
CA ASN A 278 1.92 -17.86 -16.32
C ASN A 278 2.09 -16.53 -17.06
N TYR A 279 3.18 -15.82 -16.78
CA TYR A 279 3.56 -14.54 -17.39
C TYR A 279 3.56 -14.49 -18.92
N ILE A 280 3.59 -15.63 -19.61
CA ILE A 280 3.59 -15.74 -21.08
C ILE A 280 2.18 -15.88 -21.66
N LYS A 281 1.25 -16.46 -20.90
CA LYS A 281 -0.10 -16.81 -21.39
C LYS A 281 -1.14 -15.81 -20.89
N ARG A 282 -1.46 -14.82 -21.73
CA ARG A 282 -2.47 -13.78 -21.43
C ARG A 282 -3.93 -14.22 -21.59
N GLU A 283 -4.18 -15.26 -22.37
CA GLU A 283 -5.53 -15.65 -22.85
C GLU A 283 -6.51 -15.98 -21.72
N LYS A 284 -6.00 -16.32 -20.54
CA LYS A 284 -6.79 -16.68 -19.37
C LYS A 284 -7.15 -15.48 -18.48
N LEU A 285 -6.57 -14.31 -18.73
CA LEU A 285 -6.82 -13.12 -17.92
C LEU A 285 -8.11 -12.42 -18.37
N LYS A 286 -9.02 -12.22 -17.43
CA LYS A 286 -10.23 -11.41 -17.63
C LYS A 286 -9.87 -9.93 -17.55
N ARG A 287 -10.60 -9.10 -18.30
CA ARG A 287 -10.43 -7.64 -18.26
C ARG A 287 -10.84 -7.03 -16.92
N TYR A 288 -11.97 -7.46 -16.35
CA TYR A 288 -12.42 -6.96 -15.06
C TYR A 288 -12.12 -7.97 -13.96
N CYS A 289 -11.59 -7.49 -12.85
CA CYS A 289 -11.21 -8.31 -11.71
C CYS A 289 -11.40 -7.57 -10.39
N ARG A 290 -11.51 -8.36 -9.32
CA ARG A 290 -11.46 -7.89 -7.93
C ARG A 290 -10.02 -7.61 -7.53
N SER A 291 -9.14 -8.54 -7.88
CA SER A 291 -7.73 -8.46 -7.54
C SER A 291 -6.83 -9.13 -8.56
N LEU A 292 -5.58 -8.67 -8.58
CA LEU A 292 -4.48 -9.31 -9.29
C LEU A 292 -3.27 -9.37 -8.36
N MET A 293 -2.81 -10.57 -8.08
CA MET A 293 -1.53 -10.82 -7.42
C MET A 293 -0.47 -11.15 -8.47
N ILE A 294 0.69 -10.56 -8.28
CA ILE A 294 1.91 -10.70 -9.06
C ILE A 294 2.93 -11.37 -8.16
N THR A 295 3.48 -12.51 -8.57
CA THR A 295 4.46 -13.23 -7.75
C THR A 295 5.48 -13.94 -8.62
N GLY A 296 6.70 -14.06 -8.09
CA GLY A 296 7.80 -14.75 -8.77
C GLY A 296 9.16 -14.10 -8.55
N PRO A 297 10.21 -14.69 -9.13
CA PRO A 297 11.59 -14.28 -8.92
C PRO A 297 11.88 -12.86 -9.44
N LEU A 298 11.11 -12.36 -10.41
CA LEU A 298 11.28 -11.03 -11.00
C LEU A 298 11.28 -9.89 -9.95
N TYR A 299 10.50 -10.06 -8.89
CA TYR A 299 10.38 -9.07 -7.82
C TYR A 299 10.91 -9.62 -6.51
N ALA A 300 12.06 -10.32 -6.53
CA ALA A 300 12.68 -10.93 -5.36
C ALA A 300 11.76 -11.89 -4.59
N ASN A 301 10.99 -12.70 -5.33
CA ASN A 301 9.99 -13.62 -4.79
C ASN A 301 8.93 -12.97 -3.90
N ARG A 302 8.73 -11.64 -4.04
CA ARG A 302 7.65 -10.92 -3.39
C ARG A 302 6.33 -11.19 -4.08
N SER A 303 5.27 -11.05 -3.30
CA SER A 303 3.90 -10.99 -3.82
C SER A 303 3.40 -9.55 -3.78
N ILE A 304 3.04 -9.01 -4.95
CA ILE A 304 2.42 -7.69 -5.07
C ILE A 304 0.95 -7.90 -5.45
N THR A 305 0.04 -7.56 -4.54
CA THR A 305 -1.41 -7.73 -4.77
C THR A 305 -2.08 -6.38 -4.91
N VAL A 306 -2.84 -6.19 -5.99
CA VAL A 306 -3.69 -5.01 -6.17
C VAL A 306 -5.15 -5.43 -6.01
N ASN A 307 -5.88 -4.78 -5.11
CA ASN A 307 -7.27 -5.07 -4.79
C ASN A 307 -8.15 -3.83 -4.97
N ALA A 308 -9.38 -4.01 -5.48
CA ALA A 308 -10.45 -3.03 -5.35
C ALA A 308 -11.33 -3.36 -4.14
N LYS A 309 -11.45 -2.42 -3.20
CA LYS A 309 -12.28 -2.60 -1.99
C LYS A 309 -13.79 -2.53 -2.26
N ASP A 310 -14.20 -1.84 -3.33
CA ASP A 310 -15.58 -1.79 -3.82
C ASP A 310 -15.65 -2.29 -5.27
N VAL A 311 -15.82 -3.60 -5.43
CA VAL A 311 -15.84 -4.25 -6.76
C VAL A 311 -17.06 -3.90 -7.60
N VAL A 312 -18.13 -3.37 -6.99
CA VAL A 312 -19.36 -3.02 -7.72
C VAL A 312 -19.21 -1.64 -8.35
N ASN A 313 -18.78 -0.65 -7.56
CA ASN A 313 -18.76 0.74 -8.01
C ASN A 313 -17.35 1.22 -8.43
N ALA A 314 -16.32 0.39 -8.22
CA ALA A 314 -14.94 0.68 -8.57
C ALA A 314 -14.10 -0.60 -8.82
N PRO A 315 -14.50 -1.49 -9.76
CA PRO A 315 -13.70 -2.67 -10.08
C PRO A 315 -12.34 -2.32 -10.71
N LEU A 316 -11.41 -3.28 -10.69
CA LEU A 316 -10.16 -3.16 -11.44
C LEU A 316 -10.37 -3.58 -12.88
N TYR A 317 -9.89 -2.76 -13.82
CA TYR A 317 -9.76 -3.07 -15.23
C TYR A 317 -8.30 -3.33 -15.57
N LEU A 318 -7.97 -4.57 -15.90
CA LEU A 318 -6.67 -5.00 -16.39
C LEU A 318 -6.55 -4.68 -17.89
N TYR A 319 -5.54 -3.89 -18.23
CA TYR A 319 -5.12 -3.60 -19.59
C TYR A 319 -3.71 -4.16 -19.83
N VAL A 320 -3.61 -5.12 -20.74
CA VAL A 320 -2.36 -5.64 -21.31
C VAL A 320 -2.38 -5.29 -22.80
N ASN A 321 -1.26 -4.83 -23.35
CA ASN A 321 -1.18 -4.45 -24.77
C ASN A 321 -1.63 -5.65 -25.66
N PRO A 322 -2.55 -5.45 -26.62
CA PRO A 322 -3.03 -6.53 -27.50
C PRO A 322 -1.97 -7.19 -28.38
N ILE A 323 -0.82 -6.55 -28.59
CA ILE A 323 0.30 -7.17 -29.33
C ILE A 323 1.36 -7.69 -28.37
N GLY A 324 1.40 -7.15 -27.15
CA GLY A 324 2.41 -7.46 -26.15
C GLY A 324 2.08 -8.62 -25.21
N ALA A 325 3.12 -9.15 -24.61
CA ALA A 325 3.04 -10.07 -23.48
C ALA A 325 3.04 -9.30 -22.14
N PRO A 326 2.50 -9.89 -21.05
CA PRO A 326 2.49 -9.25 -19.73
C PRO A 326 3.86 -8.81 -19.18
N TRP A 327 4.97 -9.35 -19.71
CA TRP A 327 6.32 -8.90 -19.35
C TRP A 327 6.69 -7.54 -19.96
N GLU A 328 5.99 -7.06 -20.99
CA GLU A 328 6.16 -5.73 -21.59
C GLU A 328 5.50 -4.61 -20.76
N GLY A 329 4.95 -4.96 -19.60
CA GLY A 329 4.22 -4.05 -18.73
C GLY A 329 2.73 -4.02 -19.02
N TYR A 330 1.97 -3.66 -18.00
CA TYR A 330 0.51 -3.61 -18.04
C TYR A 330 0.00 -2.63 -17.00
N SER A 331 -1.32 -2.42 -16.98
CA SER A 331 -1.93 -1.57 -15.97
C SER A 331 -3.23 -2.13 -15.43
N LEU A 332 -3.47 -1.89 -14.14
CA LEU A 332 -4.78 -2.02 -13.52
C LEU A 332 -5.35 -0.63 -13.31
N THR A 333 -6.51 -0.39 -13.89
CA THR A 333 -7.21 0.88 -13.73
C THR A 333 -8.43 0.67 -12.85
N MET A 334 -8.47 1.33 -11.70
CA MET A 334 -9.70 1.46 -10.92
C MET A 334 -10.41 2.72 -11.39
N THR A 335 -11.64 2.60 -11.89
CA THR A 335 -12.47 3.75 -12.30
C THR A 335 -13.62 3.89 -11.32
N LYS A 336 -13.81 5.07 -10.75
CA LYS A 336 -14.98 5.33 -9.90
C LYS A 336 -16.19 5.55 -10.79
N GLU A 337 -17.31 4.92 -10.46
CA GLU A 337 -18.60 5.19 -11.11
C GLU A 337 -19.00 6.67 -10.97
N ASP A 338 -18.82 7.23 -9.77
CA ASP A 338 -19.00 8.65 -9.47
C ASP A 338 -17.64 9.24 -9.03
N ALA A 339 -17.13 10.18 -9.83
CA ALA A 339 -15.86 10.86 -9.57
C ALA A 339 -15.88 11.70 -8.29
N GLN A 340 -17.04 12.24 -7.89
CA GLN A 340 -17.20 13.12 -6.73
C GLN A 340 -17.41 12.35 -5.42
N SER A 341 -17.70 11.06 -5.52
CA SER A 341 -18.05 10.20 -4.40
C SER A 341 -17.03 10.27 -3.26
N LYS A 342 -17.53 10.47 -2.04
CA LYS A 342 -16.74 10.44 -0.80
C LYS A 342 -16.69 9.04 -0.17
N LYS A 343 -17.21 8.00 -0.85
CA LYS A 343 -17.28 6.64 -0.29
C LYS A 343 -15.86 6.11 0.01
N SER A 344 -15.61 5.79 1.27
CA SER A 344 -14.33 5.26 1.76
C SER A 344 -14.01 3.83 1.29
N LYS A 345 -14.95 3.17 0.61
CA LYS A 345 -14.74 1.85 0.02
C LYS A 345 -14.24 1.89 -1.42
N GLN A 346 -14.33 3.02 -2.12
CA GLN A 346 -13.82 3.18 -3.49
C GLN A 346 -12.32 3.51 -3.45
N VAL A 347 -11.53 2.50 -3.06
CA VAL A 347 -10.10 2.58 -2.74
C VAL A 347 -9.36 1.46 -3.46
N MET A 348 -8.21 1.81 -4.04
CA MET A 348 -7.25 0.83 -4.55
C MET A 348 -6.30 0.49 -3.41
N VAL A 349 -6.14 -0.81 -3.13
CA VAL A 349 -5.24 -1.31 -2.09
C VAL A 349 -4.11 -2.07 -2.79
N VAL A 350 -2.87 -1.81 -2.40
CA VAL A 350 -1.68 -2.50 -2.87
C VAL A 350 -0.97 -3.13 -1.68
N GLU A 351 -0.83 -4.44 -1.70
CA GLU A 351 -0.13 -5.21 -0.67
C GLU A 351 1.21 -5.68 -1.24
N VAL A 352 2.28 -5.61 -0.45
CA VAL A 352 3.63 -6.08 -0.80
C VAL A 352 4.14 -6.99 0.31
N GLU A 353 4.26 -8.29 0.02
CA GLU A 353 4.66 -9.36 0.96
C GLU A 353 5.97 -10.04 0.53
#